data_AF-A0AAV3Z6Q0-F1
#
_entry.id   AF-A0AAV3Z6Q0-F1
#
_cell.length_a   1.000
_cell.length_b   1.000
_cell.length_c   1.000
_cell.angle_alpha   90.00
_cell.angle_beta   90.00
_cell.angle_gamma   90.00
#
_symmetry.space_group_name_H-M   'P 1'
#
loop_
_entity.id
_entity.type
_entity.pdbx_description
1 polymer ?
#
loop_
_entity_poly.entity_id
_entity_poly.type
_entity_poly.pdbx_seq_one_letter_code
_entity_poly.pdbx_strand_id
1 'polypeptide(L)'
;MCKGLVKRFNATLKTCLRRLCSEQPRQWQRYINPFLFAYIEVPQESTHFAPSELLYGRTVRGPMHILSELWTKEIKEPDVKSSYEYPLNLRERLDDTLKIAREELEKAQGRQKHYYDRTAKHRKFSVGEKV
;
A
#
# COMPACT_ATOMS: atom_id res chain seq x y z
N MET A 1 7.34 -12.29 -12.49
CA MET A 1 5.98 -12.47 -11.94
C MET A 1 5.48 -11.18 -11.25
N CYS A 2 5.44 -10.02 -11.95
CA CYS A 2 5.20 -8.71 -11.30
C CYS A 2 4.18 -7.80 -12.01
N LYS A 3 3.56 -8.25 -13.12
CA LYS A 3 2.68 -7.37 -13.93
C LYS A 3 1.31 -7.10 -13.29
N GLY A 4 0.88 -7.90 -12.30
CA GLY A 4 -0.44 -7.77 -11.67
C GLY A 4 -0.53 -6.62 -10.67
N LEU A 5 0.43 -6.50 -9.75
CA LEU A 5 0.42 -5.45 -8.71
C LEU A 5 0.54 -4.05 -9.31
N VAL A 6 1.44 -3.86 -10.28
CA VAL A 6 1.58 -2.59 -11.01
C VAL A 6 0.29 -2.22 -11.74
N LYS A 7 -0.39 -3.20 -12.36
CA LYS A 7 -1.70 -2.96 -12.99
C LYS A 7 -2.77 -2.56 -11.98
N ARG A 8 -2.83 -3.20 -10.81
CA ARG A 8 -3.77 -2.84 -9.73
C ARG A 8 -3.51 -1.42 -9.22
N PHE A 9 -2.24 -1.08 -8.95
CA PHE A 9 -1.85 0.27 -8.58
C PHE A 9 -2.30 1.30 -9.62
N ASN A 10 -1.96 1.07 -10.89
CA ASN A 10 -2.34 1.97 -11.98
C ASN A 10 -3.87 2.06 -12.15
N ALA A 11 -4.62 0.99 -11.88
CA ALA A 11 -6.07 1.01 -11.91
C ALA A 11 -6.64 1.87 -10.76
N THR A 12 -6.10 1.75 -9.55
CA THR A 12 -6.47 2.59 -8.40
C THR A 12 -6.16 4.06 -8.68
N LEU A 13 -4.95 4.37 -9.14
CA LEU A 13 -4.54 5.72 -9.52
C LEU A 13 -5.49 6.33 -10.55
N LYS A 14 -5.77 5.61 -11.65
CA LYS A 14 -6.71 6.08 -12.68
C LYS A 14 -8.12 6.32 -12.13
N THR A 15 -8.59 5.47 -11.23
CA THR A 15 -9.93 5.59 -10.64
C THR A 15 -10.02 6.81 -9.72
N CYS A 16 -9.02 7.03 -8.88
CA CYS A 16 -8.94 8.22 -8.03
C CYS A 16 -8.81 9.49 -8.85
N LEU A 17 -7.92 9.53 -9.85
CA LEU A 17 -7.78 10.68 -10.74
C LEU A 17 -9.07 10.98 -11.49
N ARG A 18 -9.79 9.96 -12.00
CA ARG A 18 -11.08 10.18 -12.67
C ARG A 18 -12.10 10.87 -11.76
N ARG A 19 -12.11 10.54 -10.46
CA ARG A 19 -12.99 11.18 -9.48
C ARG A 19 -12.53 12.59 -9.12
N LEU A 20 -11.24 12.77 -8.83
CA LEU A 20 -10.69 14.07 -8.42
C LEU A 20 -10.70 15.11 -9.55
N CYS A 21 -10.58 14.65 -10.80
CA CYS A 21 -10.51 15.51 -11.97
C CYS A 21 -11.88 15.68 -12.66
N SER A 22 -12.99 15.28 -12.02
CA SER A 22 -14.34 15.43 -12.60
C SER A 22 -14.66 16.90 -12.90
N GLU A 23 -14.23 17.81 -12.03
CA GLU A 23 -14.47 19.25 -12.17
C GLU A 23 -13.40 19.94 -13.04
N GLN A 24 -12.13 19.53 -12.92
CA GLN A 24 -11.01 20.15 -13.66
C GLN A 24 -10.07 19.11 -14.30
N PRO A 25 -10.47 18.48 -15.43
CA PRO A 25 -9.70 17.41 -16.08
C PRO A 25 -8.29 17.81 -16.52
N ARG A 26 -8.10 19.07 -16.91
CA ARG A 26 -6.82 19.59 -17.43
C ARG A 26 -5.75 19.76 -16.35
N GLN A 27 -6.12 19.69 -15.08
CA GLN A 27 -5.22 19.90 -13.94
C GLN A 27 -4.89 18.61 -13.20
N TRP A 28 -5.05 17.45 -13.85
CA TRP A 28 -4.88 16.14 -13.23
C TRP A 28 -3.51 15.95 -12.54
N GLN A 29 -2.47 16.61 -13.05
CA GLN A 29 -1.11 16.54 -12.50
C GLN A 29 -1.04 17.04 -11.06
N ARG A 30 -1.88 18.01 -10.68
CA ARG A 30 -1.93 18.58 -9.32
C ARG A 30 -2.40 17.55 -8.29
N TYR A 31 -3.20 16.57 -8.70
CA TYR A 31 -3.75 15.55 -7.82
C TYR A 31 -2.85 14.32 -7.64
N ILE A 32 -1.74 14.21 -8.40
CA ILE A 32 -0.81 13.08 -8.27
C ILE A 32 -0.17 13.06 -6.88
N ASN A 33 0.41 14.17 -6.44
CA ASN A 33 1.12 14.22 -5.15
C ASN A 33 0.17 13.94 -3.96
N PRO A 34 -1.02 14.58 -3.87
CA PRO A 34 -2.00 14.24 -2.83
C PRO A 34 -2.44 12.77 -2.87
N PHE A 35 -2.66 12.20 -4.07
CA PHE A 35 -3.01 10.80 -4.20
C PHE A 35 -1.88 9.88 -3.70
N LEU A 36 -0.63 10.14 -4.11
CA LEU A 36 0.51 9.33 -3.69
C LEU A 36 0.68 9.39 -2.18
N PHE A 37 0.50 10.57 -1.58
CA PHE A 37 0.52 10.73 -0.13
C PHE A 37 -0.54 9.86 0.56
N ALA A 38 -1.79 9.96 0.12
CA ALA A 38 -2.87 9.12 0.65
C ALA A 38 -2.60 7.62 0.47
N TYR A 39 -1.98 7.24 -0.66
CA TYR A 39 -1.64 5.85 -0.94
C TYR A 39 -0.52 5.30 -0.04
N ILE A 40 0.48 6.12 0.32
CA ILE A 40 1.58 5.68 1.20
C ILE A 40 1.22 5.72 2.69
N GLU A 41 0.21 6.51 3.08
CA GLU A 41 -0.28 6.65 4.45
C GLU A 41 -1.25 5.51 4.85
N VAL A 42 -2.04 5.00 3.91
CA VAL A 42 -3.10 4.03 4.20
C VAL A 42 -2.60 2.59 4.16
N PRO A 43 -2.93 1.75 5.16
CA PRO A 43 -2.63 0.32 5.15
C PRO A 43 -3.23 -0.43 3.96
N GLN A 44 -2.45 -1.32 3.34
CA GLN A 44 -2.96 -2.16 2.26
C GLN A 44 -3.54 -3.47 2.80
N GLU A 45 -4.69 -3.89 2.26
CA GLU A 45 -5.37 -5.11 2.70
C GLU A 45 -4.51 -6.39 2.59
N SER A 46 -3.61 -6.47 1.60
CA SER A 46 -2.77 -7.65 1.41
C SER A 46 -1.60 -7.76 2.38
N THR A 47 -1.13 -6.64 2.93
CA THR A 47 0.04 -6.61 3.83
C THR A 47 -0.31 -6.16 5.23
N HIS A 48 -1.49 -5.57 5.44
CA HIS A 48 -1.95 -4.89 6.66
C HIS A 48 -1.09 -3.70 7.13
N PHE A 49 0.00 -3.40 6.44
CA PHE A 49 0.87 -2.24 6.64
C PHE A 49 0.70 -1.20 5.54
N ALA A 50 0.91 0.07 5.88
CA ALA A 50 1.04 1.15 4.92
C ALA A 50 2.40 1.05 4.20
N PRO A 51 2.48 1.43 2.91
CA PRO A 51 3.75 1.40 2.18
C PRO A 51 4.87 2.21 2.84
N SER A 52 4.51 3.32 3.49
CA SER A 52 5.47 4.13 4.24
C SER A 52 6.05 3.43 5.46
N GLU A 53 5.28 2.58 6.14
CA GLU A 53 5.75 1.80 7.29
C GLU A 53 6.75 0.74 6.85
N LEU A 54 6.49 0.07 5.73
CA LEU A 54 7.39 -0.94 5.17
C LEU A 54 8.70 -0.36 4.63
N LEU A 55 8.67 0.91 4.20
CA LEU A 55 9.84 1.59 3.62
C LEU A 55 10.67 2.33 4.68
N TYR A 56 10.01 3.03 5.60
CA TYR A 56 10.65 3.93 6.55
C TYR A 56 10.63 3.43 7.99
N GLY A 57 9.96 2.31 8.27
CA GLY A 57 9.82 1.74 9.62
C GLY A 57 8.99 2.61 10.57
N ARG A 58 8.29 3.62 10.04
CA ARG A 58 7.48 4.58 10.80
C ARG A 58 6.21 4.94 10.05
N THR A 59 5.17 5.25 10.81
CA THR A 59 3.95 5.85 10.29
C THR A 59 4.22 7.30 9.88
N VAL A 60 3.70 7.69 8.73
CA VAL A 60 3.72 9.09 8.29
C VAL A 60 2.67 9.86 9.08
N ARG A 61 3.04 11.01 9.65
CA ARG A 61 2.09 11.93 10.28
C ARG A 61 1.34 12.70 9.20
N GLY A 62 0.22 12.14 8.74
CA GLY A 62 -0.65 12.78 7.75
C GLY A 62 -1.89 13.45 8.37
N PRO A 63 -2.79 13.98 7.52
CA PRO A 63 -3.97 14.73 7.97
C PRO A 63 -4.87 13.95 8.92
N MET A 64 -5.02 12.63 8.71
CA MET A 64 -5.84 11.79 9.59
C MET A 64 -5.20 11.63 10.97
N HIS A 65 -3.88 11.54 11.03
CA HIS A 65 -3.15 11.49 12.29
C HIS A 65 -3.31 12.79 13.08
N ILE A 66 -3.16 13.93 12.40
CA ILE A 66 -3.34 15.27 12.99
C ILE A 66 -4.78 15.44 13.50
N LEU A 67 -5.78 15.05 12.70
CA LEU A 67 -7.19 15.10 13.11
C LEU A 67 -7.44 14.23 14.34
N SER A 68 -6.86 13.03 14.39
CA SER A 68 -6.95 12.16 15.57
C SER A 68 -6.35 12.83 16.80
N GLU A 69 -5.13 13.37 16.71
CA GLU A 69 -4.47 14.08 17.82
C GLU A 69 -5.31 15.27 18.32
N LEU A 70 -5.92 16.04 17.41
CA LEU A 70 -6.76 17.19 17.76
C LEU A 70 -8.05 16.76 18.48
N TRP A 71 -8.66 15.65 18.07
CA TRP A 71 -9.89 15.14 18.68
C TRP A 71 -9.65 14.43 20.01
N THR A 72 -8.61 13.59 20.11
CA THR A 72 -8.35 12.80 21.31
C THR A 72 -7.52 13.58 22.34
N LYS A 73 -6.79 14.63 21.91
CA LYS A 73 -5.77 15.33 22.71
C LYS A 73 -4.64 14.43 23.19
N GLU A 74 -4.52 13.22 22.64
CA GLU A 74 -3.45 12.29 22.93
C GLU A 74 -2.25 12.63 22.04
N ILE A 75 -1.36 13.47 22.55
CA ILE A 75 -0.10 13.76 21.88
C ILE A 75 0.90 12.72 22.38
N LYS A 76 1.34 11.83 21.49
CA LYS A 76 2.45 10.92 21.80
C LYS A 76 3.73 11.73 21.91
N GLU A 77 4.35 11.71 23.09
CA GLU A 77 5.66 12.31 23.26
C GLU A 77 6.69 11.62 22.35
N PRO A 78 7.60 12.38 21.74
CA PRO A 78 8.65 11.80 20.92
C PRO A 78 9.54 10.92 21.79
N ASP A 79 9.71 9.66 21.38
CA ASP A 79 10.62 8.72 22.00
C ASP A 79 12.06 9.19 21.76
N VAL A 80 12.67 9.85 22.77
CA VAL A 80 14.02 10.41 22.67
C VAL A 80 15.03 9.28 22.77
N LYS A 81 15.41 8.71 21.63
CA LYS A 81 16.46 7.68 21.54
C LYS A 81 17.83 8.30 21.26
N SER A 82 18.89 7.67 21.78
CA SER A 82 20.24 8.01 21.40
C SER A 82 20.46 7.82 19.89
N SER A 83 21.36 8.62 19.31
CA SER A 83 21.74 8.55 17.89
C SER A 83 22.25 7.17 17.48
N TYR A 84 22.80 6.39 18.41
CA TYR A 84 23.26 5.01 18.18
C TYR A 84 22.15 3.95 18.34
N GLU A 85 21.21 4.18 19.24
CA GLU A 85 20.12 3.23 19.50
C GLU A 85 19.05 3.29 18.40
N TYR A 86 18.82 4.47 17.84
CA TYR A 86 17.78 4.68 16.84
C TYR A 86 17.96 3.79 15.58
N PRO A 87 19.13 3.75 14.91
CA PRO A 87 19.32 2.91 13.72
C PRO A 87 19.16 1.42 13.98
N LEU A 88 19.61 0.94 15.15
CA LEU A 88 19.49 -0.47 15.54
C LEU A 88 18.03 -0.86 15.74
N ASN A 89 17.29 -0.07 16.52
CA ASN A 89 15.86 -0.26 16.73
C ASN A 89 15.06 -0.17 15.41
N LEU A 90 15.43 0.77 14.53
CA LEU A 90 14.77 0.93 13.24
C LEU A 90 14.96 -0.31 12.37
N ARG A 91 16.17 -0.86 12.32
CA ARG A 91 16.48 -2.06 11.56
C ARG A 91 15.68 -3.26 12.06
N GLU A 92 15.68 -3.51 13.36
CA GLU A 92 14.94 -4.60 13.98
C GLU A 92 13.44 -4.49 13.68
N ARG A 93 12.86 -3.30 13.86
CA ARG A 93 11.46 -3.03 13.52
C ARG A 93 11.14 -3.30 12.05
N LEU A 94 12.02 -2.88 11.13
CA LEU A 94 11.83 -3.12 9.70
C LEU A 94 11.86 -4.62 9.38
N ASP A 95 12.82 -5.36 9.93
CA ASP A 95 12.94 -6.80 9.72
C ASP A 95 11.69 -7.54 10.22
N ASP A 96 11.21 -7.21 11.42
CA ASP A 96 9.99 -7.78 11.99
C ASP A 96 8.74 -7.44 11.17
N THR A 97 8.58 -6.17 10.82
CA THR A 97 7.42 -5.69 10.05
C THR A 97 7.40 -6.36 8.66
N LEU A 98 8.55 -6.46 7.99
CA LEU A 98 8.66 -7.11 6.68
C LEU A 98 8.38 -8.61 6.77
N LYS A 99 8.77 -9.27 7.85
CA LYS A 99 8.45 -10.68 8.08
C LYS A 99 6.93 -10.88 8.16
N ILE A 100 6.25 -10.12 9.01
CA ILE A 100 4.78 -10.20 9.15
C ILE A 100 4.09 -9.86 7.82
N ALA A 101 4.54 -8.79 7.15
CA ALA A 101 3.97 -8.37 5.88
C ALA A 101 4.09 -9.45 4.79
N ARG A 102 5.18 -10.21 4.77
CA ARG A 102 5.36 -11.34 3.84
C ARG A 102 4.40 -12.48 4.13
N GLU A 103 4.27 -12.87 5.40
CA GLU A 103 3.34 -13.93 5.81
C GLU A 103 1.89 -13.58 5.43
N GLU A 104 1.47 -12.34 5.69
CA GLU A 104 0.13 -11.88 5.31
C GLU A 104 -0.05 -11.77 3.79
N LEU A 105 0.98 -11.33 3.07
CA LEU A 105 0.96 -11.28 1.62
C LEU A 105 0.82 -12.67 1.00
N GLU A 106 1.50 -13.68 1.53
CA GLU A 106 1.36 -15.07 1.08
C GLU A 106 -0.06 -15.60 1.30
N LYS A 107 -0.64 -15.36 2.49
CA LYS A 107 -2.04 -15.71 2.77
C LYS A 107 -2.98 -15.01 1.80
N ALA A 108 -2.78 -13.72 1.54
CA ALA A 108 -3.59 -12.95 0.61
C ALA A 108 -3.46 -13.45 -0.83
N GLN A 109 -2.26 -13.82 -1.27
CA GLN A 109 -2.02 -14.43 -2.58
C GLN A 109 -2.70 -15.79 -2.70
N GLY A 110 -2.66 -16.61 -1.65
CA GLY A 110 -3.37 -17.89 -1.59
C GLY A 110 -4.88 -17.71 -1.77
N ARG A 111 -5.48 -16.76 -1.04
CA ARG A 111 -6.90 -16.39 -1.21
C ARG A 111 -7.20 -15.93 -2.63
N GLN A 112 -6.40 -15.01 -3.18
CA GLN A 112 -6.59 -14.48 -4.54
C GLN A 112 -6.49 -15.58 -5.59
N LYS A 113 -5.53 -16.50 -5.46
CA LYS A 113 -5.39 -17.65 -6.34
C LYS A 113 -6.62 -18.55 -6.28
N HIS A 114 -7.06 -18.92 -5.08
CA HIS A 114 -8.26 -19.74 -4.90
C HIS A 114 -9.50 -19.13 -5.58
N TYR A 115 -9.75 -17.84 -5.39
CA TYR A 115 -10.88 -17.15 -6.04
C TYR A 115 -10.73 -17.08 -7.56
N TYR A 116 -9.53 -16.83 -8.06
CA TYR A 116 -9.25 -16.82 -9.49
C TYR A 116 -9.51 -18.20 -10.11
N ASP A 117 -8.90 -19.25 -9.54
CA ASP A 117 -8.98 -20.62 -10.03
C ASP A 117 -10.42 -21.14 -10.05
N ARG A 118 -11.27 -20.72 -9.10
CA ARG A 118 -12.71 -21.04 -9.08
C ARG A 118 -13.47 -20.59 -10.33
N THR A 119 -13.04 -19.48 -10.94
CA THR A 119 -13.68 -18.90 -12.14
C THR A 119 -12.89 -19.17 -13.42
N ALA A 120 -11.66 -19.67 -13.28
CA ALA A 120 -10.77 -19.92 -14.40
C ALA A 120 -11.24 -21.14 -15.19
N LYS A 121 -11.65 -20.93 -16.44
CA LYS A 121 -11.88 -22.03 -17.38
C LYS A 121 -10.53 -22.55 -17.87
N HIS A 122 -10.29 -23.84 -17.70
CA HIS A 122 -9.08 -24.49 -18.19
C HIS A 122 -9.10 -24.50 -19.73
N ARG A 123 -8.41 -23.55 -20.37
CA ARG A 123 -8.21 -23.54 -21.82
C ARG A 123 -6.97 -24.36 -22.17
N LYS A 124 -7.16 -25.46 -22.89
CA LYS A 124 -6.07 -26.17 -23.59
C LYS A 124 -6.03 -25.61 -24.99
N PHE A 125 -4.88 -25.07 -25.40
CA PHE A 125 -4.66 -24.61 -26.76
C PHE A 125 -3.93 -25.68 -27.54
N SER A 126 -4.38 -25.95 -28.75
CA SER A 126 -3.73 -26.86 -29.67
C SER A 126 -2.70 -26.08 -30.50
N VAL A 127 -1.62 -26.73 -30.94
CA VAL A 127 -0.65 -26.10 -31.85
C VAL A 127 -1.39 -25.73 -33.15
N GLY A 128 -1.53 -24.43 -33.42
CA GLY A 128 -2.25 -23.89 -34.58
C GLY A 128 -3.49 -23.04 -34.25
N GLU A 129 -3.97 -23.02 -33.01
CA GLU A 129 -5.02 -22.08 -32.61
C GLU A 129 -4.49 -20.65 -32.50
N LYS A 130 -5.22 -19.69 -33.11
CA LYS A 130 -4.96 -18.26 -32.90
C LYS A 130 -5.43 -17.86 -31.50
N VAL A 131 -4.50 -17.28 -30.75
CA VAL A 131 -4.69 -16.73 -29.40
C VAL A 131 -5.52 -15.46 -29.44
#